data_AF-A0A1E5NEB1-F1
#
_entry.id   AF-A0A1E5NEB1-F1
#
_cell.length_a   1.000
_cell.length_b   1.000
_cell.length_c   1.000
_cell.angle_alpha   90.00
_cell.angle_beta   90.00
_cell.angle_gamma   90.00
#
_symmetry.space_group_name_H-M   'P 1'
#
loop_
_entity.id
_entity.type
_entity.pdbx_description
1 polymer ?
#
loop_
_entity_poly.entity_id
_entity_poly.type
_entity_poly.pdbx_seq_one_letter_code
_entity_poly.pdbx_strand_id
1 'polypeptide(L)'
;MEDNKSYYVYIILCENNSYYTGITNDLINRFNKHAKGRGANYTKFRKPLKYLSAWKTGSVNIALSIEHYIKSVDKKLKTIFIENNRLLKSYYIKEMKNKKKDFNISIRSISKKDIEHINNILHNK
;
A
#
# COMPACT_ATOMS: atom_id res chain seq x y z
N MET A 1 24.01 8.04 6.43
CA MET A 1 23.24 8.91 5.51
C MET A 1 21.81 8.45 5.57
N GLU A 2 20.91 9.22 6.17
CA GLU A 2 19.48 8.90 6.16
C GLU A 2 18.98 9.00 4.73
N ASP A 3 18.70 7.86 4.10
CA ASP A 3 18.04 7.80 2.81
C ASP A 3 16.68 8.47 2.95
N ASN A 4 16.59 9.72 2.51
CA ASN A 4 15.37 10.55 2.44
C ASN A 4 14.42 10.06 1.33
N LYS A 5 14.45 8.75 1.06
CA LYS A 5 13.73 8.07 -0.01
C LYS A 5 12.34 7.74 0.51
N SER A 6 11.33 8.35 -0.10
CA SER A 6 9.96 8.04 0.24
C SER A 6 9.61 6.60 -0.18
N TYR A 7 8.90 5.91 0.70
CA TYR A 7 8.31 4.61 0.40
C TYR A 7 6.80 4.75 0.25
N TYR A 8 6.20 3.76 -0.39
CA TYR A 8 4.78 3.63 -0.57
C TYR A 8 4.33 2.32 0.06
N VAL A 9 3.22 2.35 0.78
CA VAL A 9 2.43 1.18 1.12
C VAL A 9 1.24 1.15 0.19
N TYR A 10 0.83 -0.02 -0.28
CA TYR A 10 -0.26 -0.13 -1.24
C TYR A 10 -1.12 -1.37 -0.99
N ILE A 11 -2.34 -1.32 -1.53
CA ILE A 11 -3.23 -2.48 -1.68
C ILE A 11 -3.52 -2.65 -3.17
N ILE A 12 -3.36 -3.87 -3.67
CA ILE A 12 -3.74 -4.26 -5.04
C ILE A 12 -4.83 -5.34 -5.00
N LEU A 13 -5.66 -5.35 -6.04
CA LEU A 13 -6.58 -6.44 -6.34
C LEU A 13 -5.85 -7.51 -7.14
N CYS A 14 -6.01 -8.78 -6.79
CA CYS A 14 -5.52 -9.92 -7.56
C CYS A 14 -6.66 -10.65 -8.28
N GLU A 15 -6.34 -11.44 -9.31
CA GLU A 15 -7.31 -12.17 -10.17
C GLU A 15 -8.35 -13.01 -9.41
N ASN A 16 -8.00 -13.55 -8.24
CA ASN A 16 -8.91 -14.35 -7.40
C ASN A 16 -9.74 -13.51 -6.41
N ASN A 17 -9.96 -12.21 -6.70
CA ASN A 17 -10.65 -11.26 -5.82
C ASN A 17 -10.04 -11.11 -4.42
N SER A 18 -8.75 -11.47 -4.27
CA SER A 18 -8.01 -11.25 -3.03
C SER A 18 -7.30 -9.90 -3.03
N TYR A 19 -6.99 -9.41 -1.83
CA TYR A 19 -6.20 -8.21 -1.63
C TYR A 19 -4.78 -8.58 -1.26
N TYR A 20 -3.82 -7.95 -1.93
CA TYR A 20 -2.41 -8.02 -1.56
C TYR A 20 -1.95 -6.66 -1.06
N THR A 21 -1.25 -6.65 0.07
CA THR A 21 -0.65 -5.44 0.65
C THR A 21 0.86 -5.57 0.58
N GLY A 22 1.53 -4.53 0.11
CA GLY A 22 2.98 -4.50 0.02
C GLY A 22 3.55 -3.10 0.11
N ILE A 23 4.88 -3.02 0.08
CA ILE A 23 5.60 -1.75 0.05
C ILE A 23 6.54 -1.65 -1.15
N THR A 24 6.88 -0.44 -1.56
CA THR A 24 7.88 -0.15 -2.59
C THR A 24 8.29 1.31 -2.58
N ASN A 25 9.42 1.66 -3.19
CA ASN A 25 9.77 3.04 -3.55
C ASN A 25 9.31 3.43 -4.97
N ASP A 26 8.81 2.48 -5.77
CA ASP A 26 8.36 2.68 -7.15
C ASP A 26 7.15 1.79 -7.47
N LEU A 27 5.96 2.38 -7.48
CA LEU A 27 4.69 1.68 -7.70
C LEU A 27 4.61 1.05 -9.10
N ILE A 28 5.10 1.72 -10.14
CA ILE A 28 4.97 1.26 -11.52
C ILE A 28 5.90 0.06 -11.75
N ASN A 29 7.17 0.19 -11.39
CA ASN A 29 8.13 -0.89 -11.54
C ASN A 29 7.74 -2.11 -10.70
N ARG A 30 7.27 -1.89 -9.46
CA ARG A 30 6.83 -2.97 -8.57
C ARG A 30 5.66 -3.75 -9.15
N PHE A 31 4.63 -3.06 -9.66
CA PHE A 31 3.49 -3.73 -10.27
C PHE A 31 3.90 -4.56 -11.48
N ASN A 32 4.71 -4.00 -12.38
CA ASN A 32 5.22 -4.71 -13.55
C ASN A 32 6.01 -5.96 -13.17
N LYS A 33 6.83 -5.90 -12.11
CA LYS A 33 7.53 -7.10 -11.59
C LYS A 33 6.56 -8.16 -11.09
N HIS A 34 5.52 -7.77 -10.34
CA HIS A 34 4.49 -8.69 -9.88
C HIS A 34 3.70 -9.31 -11.06
N ALA A 35 3.28 -8.51 -12.03
CA ALA A 35 2.56 -8.97 -13.23
C ALA A 35 3.37 -9.96 -14.08
N LYS A 36 4.71 -9.78 -14.14
CA LYS A 36 5.64 -10.68 -14.83
C LYS A 36 6.05 -11.92 -14.00
N GLY A 37 5.45 -12.14 -12.82
CA GLY A 37 5.78 -13.26 -11.94
C GLY A 37 7.16 -13.15 -11.26
N ARG A 38 7.81 -11.98 -11.33
CA ARG A 38 9.13 -11.68 -10.72
C ARG A 38 8.99 -10.88 -9.41
N GLY A 39 7.80 -10.88 -8.83
CA GLY A 39 7.47 -10.22 -7.57
C GLY A 39 7.45 -11.20 -6.39
N ALA A 40 6.57 -10.97 -5.43
CA ALA A 40 6.37 -11.89 -4.31
C ALA A 40 5.83 -13.26 -4.78
N ASN A 41 6.19 -14.33 -4.05
CA ASN A 41 5.67 -15.68 -4.30
C ASN A 41 4.14 -15.70 -4.42
N TYR A 42 3.44 -14.94 -3.57
CA TYR A 42 1.98 -14.82 -3.61
C TYR A 42 1.45 -14.35 -4.97
N THR A 43 2.02 -13.25 -5.48
CA THR A 43 1.60 -12.65 -6.75
C THR A 43 2.07 -13.40 -7.99
N LYS A 44 3.04 -14.32 -7.83
CA LYS A 44 3.48 -15.22 -8.92
C LYS A 44 2.35 -16.16 -9.36
N PHE A 45 1.52 -16.59 -8.41
CA PHE A 45 0.38 -17.48 -8.66
C PHE A 45 -0.96 -16.74 -8.75
N ARG A 46 -0.98 -15.44 -8.41
CA ARG A 46 -2.19 -14.60 -8.34
C ARG A 46 -1.86 -13.24 -8.92
N LYS A 47 -1.98 -13.07 -10.24
CA LYS A 47 -1.48 -11.86 -10.87
C LYS A 47 -2.26 -10.65 -10.35
N PRO A 48 -1.57 -9.52 -10.16
CA PRO A 48 -2.25 -8.29 -9.77
C PRO A 48 -3.03 -7.73 -10.96
N LEU A 49 -4.26 -7.28 -10.69
CA LEU A 49 -5.13 -6.63 -11.65
C LEU A 49 -4.94 -5.11 -11.63
N LYS A 50 -4.98 -4.49 -10.46
CA LYS A 50 -4.86 -3.02 -10.33
C LYS A 50 -4.54 -2.58 -8.90
N TYR A 51 -4.03 -1.36 -8.74
CA TYR A 51 -3.98 -0.70 -7.44
C TYR A 51 -5.38 -0.28 -6.99
N LEU A 52 -5.69 -0.55 -5.73
CA LEU A 52 -6.91 -0.11 -5.05
C LEU A 52 -6.66 1.15 -4.22
N SER A 53 -5.50 1.23 -3.55
CA SER A 53 -5.09 2.41 -2.79
C SER A 53 -3.58 2.38 -2.51
N ALA A 54 -2.98 3.55 -2.26
CA ALA A 54 -1.60 3.67 -1.82
C ALA A 54 -1.39 4.89 -0.91
N TRP A 55 -0.32 4.83 -0.12
CA TRP A 55 0.09 5.87 0.82
C TRP A 55 1.59 6.07 0.76
N LYS A 56 2.03 7.32 0.67
CA LYS A 56 3.43 7.73 0.75
C LYS A 56 3.84 7.89 2.22
N THR A 57 5.00 7.36 2.56
CA THR A 57 5.60 7.39 3.90
C THR A 57 6.96 8.06 3.88
N GLY A 58 7.39 8.56 5.03
CA GLY A 58 8.71 9.21 5.19
C GLY A 58 9.90 8.24 5.22
N SER A 59 9.68 6.95 5.51
CA SER A 59 10.74 5.95 5.58
C SER A 59 10.23 4.53 5.33
N VAL A 60 11.17 3.61 5.07
CA VAL A 60 10.87 2.17 4.93
C VAL A 60 10.32 1.56 6.22
N ASN A 61 10.84 1.96 7.39
CA ASN A 61 10.40 1.44 8.69
C ASN A 61 8.93 1.80 8.96
N ILE A 62 8.54 3.03 8.61
CA ILE A 62 7.14 3.46 8.68
C ILE A 62 6.28 2.63 7.71
N ALA A 63 6.76 2.41 6.48
CA ALA A 63 6.03 1.62 5.49
C ALA A 63 5.81 0.18 5.94
N LEU A 64 6.84 -0.48 6.49
CA LEU A 64 6.76 -1.85 7.02
C LEU A 64 5.78 -1.95 8.19
N SER A 65 5.80 -0.98 9.10
CA SER A 65 4.88 -0.96 10.25
C SER A 65 3.41 -0.79 9.79
N ILE A 66 3.17 0.09 8.82
CA ILE A 66 1.84 0.29 8.23
C ILE A 66 1.39 -0.94 7.43
N GLU A 67 2.28 -1.56 6.65
CA GLU A 67 2.00 -2.81 5.93
C GLU A 67 1.55 -3.90 6.91
N HIS A 68 2.28 -4.06 8.02
CA HIS A 68 1.93 -5.01 9.07
C HIS A 68 0.56 -4.70 9.68
N TYR A 69 0.28 -3.43 10.00
CA TYR A 69 -1.02 -3.00 10.50
C TYR A 69 -2.16 -3.30 9.51
N ILE A 70 -1.99 -2.96 8.24
CA ILE A 70 -2.99 -3.26 7.22
C ILE A 70 -3.18 -4.78 7.11
N LYS A 71 -2.13 -5.58 7.18
CA LYS A 71 -2.25 -7.05 7.13
C LYS A 71 -3.04 -7.61 8.33
N SER A 72 -2.85 -7.05 9.53
CA SER A 72 -3.46 -7.54 10.77
C SER A 72 -4.94 -7.19 10.92
N VAL A 73 -5.45 -6.16 10.22
CA VAL A 73 -6.86 -5.78 10.33
C VAL A 73 -7.77 -6.66 9.45
N ASP A 74 -9.05 -6.71 9.80
CA ASP A 74 -10.05 -7.49 9.07
C ASP A 74 -10.32 -6.94 7.65
N LYS A 75 -11.07 -7.70 6.86
CA LYS A 75 -11.42 -7.31 5.48
C LYS A 75 -12.28 -6.04 5.44
N LYS A 76 -13.15 -5.82 6.45
CA LYS A 76 -14.06 -4.66 6.51
C LYS A 76 -13.26 -3.37 6.63
N LEU A 77 -12.27 -3.34 7.52
CA LEU A 77 -11.42 -2.18 7.72
C LEU A 77 -10.48 -1.94 6.52
N LYS A 78 -9.99 -3.00 5.86
CA LYS A 78 -9.28 -2.89 4.58
C LYS A 78 -10.13 -2.19 3.53
N THR A 79 -11.40 -2.58 3.39
CA THR A 79 -12.34 -1.94 2.44
C THR A 79 -12.54 -0.46 2.76
N ILE A 80 -12.68 -0.10 4.04
CA ILE A 80 -12.76 1.31 4.46
C ILE A 80 -11.51 2.10 4.03
N PHE A 81 -10.31 1.53 4.18
CA PHE A 81 -9.07 2.17 3.73
C PHE A 81 -8.97 2.28 2.20
N ILE A 82 -9.59 1.38 1.45
CA ILE A 82 -9.66 1.45 -0.02
C ILE A 82 -10.63 2.56 -0.44
N GLU A 83 -11.81 2.61 0.15
CA GLU A 83 -12.88 3.56 -0.19
C GLU A 83 -12.55 5.00 0.24
N ASN A 84 -11.96 5.15 1.42
CA ASN A 84 -11.53 6.42 1.98
C ASN A 84 -10.13 6.31 2.59
N ASN A 85 -9.13 6.37 1.71
CA ASN A 85 -7.73 6.18 2.07
C ASN A 85 -7.15 7.23 3.03
N ARG A 86 -7.80 8.39 3.19
CA ARG A 86 -7.39 9.39 4.18
C ARG A 86 -7.52 8.87 5.62
N LEU A 87 -8.42 7.91 5.87
CA LEU A 87 -8.68 7.36 7.20
C LEU A 87 -7.53 6.49 7.74
N LEU A 88 -6.67 5.93 6.89
CA LEU A 88 -5.58 5.08 7.36
C LEU A 88 -4.71 5.80 8.41
N LYS A 89 -4.41 7.09 8.19
CA LYS A 89 -3.55 7.87 9.09
C LYS A 89 -4.14 7.96 10.49
N SER A 90 -5.42 8.31 10.63
CA SER A 90 -6.05 8.48 11.95
C SER A 90 -6.19 7.15 12.68
N TYR A 91 -6.58 6.09 11.98
CA TYR A 91 -6.69 4.75 12.54
C TYR A 91 -5.33 4.20 13.01
N TYR A 92 -4.30 4.35 12.19
CA TYR A 92 -2.97 3.91 12.53
C TYR A 92 -2.35 4.70 13.70
N ILE A 93 -2.54 6.03 13.75
CA ILE A 93 -2.11 6.85 14.90
C ILE A 93 -2.80 6.40 16.19
N LYS A 94 -4.11 6.12 16.14
CA LYS A 94 -4.86 5.61 17.29
C LYS A 94 -4.28 4.28 17.79
N GLU A 95 -3.96 3.36 16.86
CA GLU A 95 -3.33 2.08 17.18
C GLU A 95 -1.94 2.24 17.82
N MET A 96 -1.10 3.14 17.30
CA MET A 96 0.24 3.39 17.87
C MET A 96 0.15 4.01 19.27
N LYS A 97 -0.80 4.93 19.50
CA LYS A 97 -1.08 5.50 20.82
C LYS A 97 -1.48 4.43 21.83
N ASN A 98 -2.39 3.53 21.45
CA ASN A 98 -2.81 2.41 22.31
C ASN A 98 -1.63 1.50 22.69
N LYS A 99 -0.67 1.33 21.77
CA LYS A 99 0.56 0.56 21.97
C LYS A 99 1.69 1.34 22.66
N LYS A 100 1.44 2.59 23.10
CA LYS A 100 2.44 3.49 23.70
C LYS A 100 3.70 3.66 22.84
N LYS A 101 3.56 3.64 21.51
CA LYS A 101 4.64 3.85 20.53
C LYS A 101 4.63 5.27 19.99
N ASP A 102 5.76 5.71 19.44
CA ASP A 102 5.85 6.98 18.72
C ASP A 102 4.84 7.01 17.56
N PHE A 103 4.17 8.15 17.43
CA PHE A 103 3.10 8.41 16.47
C PHE A 103 3.35 9.67 15.63
N ASN A 104 4.53 10.30 15.74
CA ASN A 104 4.93 11.38 14.85
C ASN A 104 5.34 10.84 13.47
N ILE A 105 4.34 10.54 12.64
CA ILE A 105 4.52 9.74 11.43
C ILE A 105 3.94 10.47 10.21
N SER A 106 4.76 10.60 9.17
CA SER A 106 4.34 11.13 7.87
C SER A 106 3.68 10.02 7.04
N ILE A 107 2.35 10.14 6.88
CA ILE A 107 1.54 9.29 6.01
C ILE A 107 0.69 10.23 5.15
N ARG A 108 0.84 10.14 3.83
CA ARG A 108 0.04 10.90 2.85
C ARG A 108 -0.66 9.93 1.92
N SER A 109 -1.98 10.01 1.83
CA SER A 109 -2.70 9.22 0.83
C SER A 109 -2.41 9.70 -0.57
N ILE A 110 -2.31 8.77 -1.52
CA ILE A 110 -2.32 9.07 -2.94
C ILE A 110 -3.77 9.31 -3.36
N SER A 111 -4.05 10.32 -4.17
CA SER A 111 -5.43 10.65 -4.54
C SER A 111 -6.06 9.53 -5.39
N LYS A 112 -7.38 9.41 -5.39
CA LYS A 112 -8.08 8.44 -6.28
C LYS A 112 -7.74 8.68 -7.75
N LYS A 113 -7.64 9.95 -8.16
CA LYS A 113 -7.24 10.36 -9.51
C LYS A 113 -5.83 9.88 -9.87
N ASP A 114 -4.89 9.99 -8.93
CA ASP A 114 -3.52 9.53 -9.17
C ASP A 114 -3.42 7.99 -9.22
N ILE A 115 -4.19 7.28 -8.39
CA ILE A 115 -4.29 5.82 -8.46
C ILE A 115 -4.87 5.37 -9.81
N GLU A 116 -5.92 6.03 -10.27
CA GLU A 116 -6.53 5.76 -11.58
C GLU A 116 -5.54 6.03 -12.72
N HIS A 117 -4.82 7.16 -12.67
CA HIS A 117 -3.77 7.47 -13.63
C HIS A 117 -2.66 6.41 -13.66
N ILE A 118 -2.19 5.95 -12.50
CA ILE A 118 -1.22 4.85 -12.39
C ILE A 118 -1.77 3.57 -13.04
N ASN A 119 -3.02 3.20 -12.74
CA ASN A 119 -3.64 2.02 -13.33
C ASN A 119 -3.73 2.13 -14.86
N ASN A 120 -4.11 3.29 -15.39
CA ASN A 120 -4.15 3.52 -16.84
C ASN A 120 -2.77 3.34 -17.49
N ILE A 121 -1.69 3.85 -16.87
CA ILE A 121 -0.31 3.62 -17.34
C ILE A 121 0.04 2.12 -17.36
N LEU A 122 -0.46 1.35 -16.39
CA LEU A 122 -0.16 -0.08 -16.29
C LEU A 122 -0.90 -0.94 -17.32
N HIS A 123 -2.07 -0.50 -17.79
CA HIS A 123 -2.90 -1.24 -18.74
C HIS A 123 -2.74 -0.79 -20.20
N ASN A 124 -2.25 0.44 -20.45
CA ASN A 124 -2.02 0.96 -21.80
C ASN A 124 -0.64 0.58 -22.36
N LYS A 125 -0.13 -0.61 -22.03
CA LYS A 125 1.17 -1.14 -22.49
C LYS A 125 1.00 -2.34 -23.40
#